data_AF-A0A841LHR1-F1
#
_entry.id   AF-A0A841LHR1-F1
#
_cell.length_a   1.000
_cell.length_b   1.000
_cell.length_c   1.000
_cell.angle_alpha   90.00
_cell.angle_beta   90.00
_cell.angle_gamma   90.00
#
_symmetry.space_group_name_H-M   'P 1'
#
loop_
_entity.id
_entity.type
_entity.pdbx_description
1 polymer ?
#
loop_
_entity_poly.entity_id
_entity_poly.type
_entity_poly.pdbx_seq_one_letter_code
_entity_poly.pdbx_strand_id
1 'polypeptide(L)' 'MPQEIVIKTEKQYEDNMIAVSELQEKEELTAEDLKQIELMLKAGEKYEAEHL' A
#
# COMPACT_ATOMS: atom_id res chain seq x y z
N MET A 1 -12.45 7.57 10.98
CA MET A 1 -12.68 6.29 10.26
C MET A 1 -11.31 5.79 9.84
N PRO A 2 -10.96 4.51 10.02
CA PRO A 2 -9.70 4.01 9.46
C PRO A 2 -9.73 4.22 7.94
N GLN A 3 -8.66 4.79 7.40
CA GLN A 3 -8.53 5.10 5.99
C GLN A 3 -8.31 3.78 5.26
N GLU A 4 -9.37 3.21 4.68
CA GLU A 4 -9.28 1.95 3.92
C GLU A 4 -8.82 2.27 2.50
N ILE A 5 -7.69 1.70 2.10
CA ILE A 5 -7.18 1.79 0.73
C ILE A 5 -7.86 0.67 -0.06
N VAL A 6 -8.58 1.04 -1.12
CA VAL A 6 -9.32 0.09 -1.96
C VAL A 6 -8.74 0.11 -3.36
N ILE A 7 -8.16 -1.01 -3.77
CA ILE A 7 -7.58 -1.22 -5.09
C ILE A 7 -8.59 -1.99 -5.94
N LYS A 8 -8.94 -1.46 -7.11
CA LYS A 8 -9.95 -2.03 -8.02
C LYS A 8 -9.40 -2.32 -9.42
N THR A 9 -8.20 -1.84 -9.73
CA THR A 9 -7.58 -2.00 -11.03
C THR A 9 -6.10 -2.33 -10.88
N GLU A 10 -5.54 -2.99 -11.88
CA GLU A 10 -4.11 -3.32 -11.96
C GLU A 10 -3.25 -2.06 -11.85
N LYS A 11 -3.63 -0.97 -12.52
CA LYS A 11 -2.93 0.30 -12.38
C LYS A 11 -2.92 0.84 -10.94
N GLN A 12 -4.03 0.71 -10.21
CA GLN A 12 -4.08 1.13 -8.80
C GLN A 12 -3.20 0.24 -7.92
N TYR A 13 -3.08 -1.05 -8.26
CA TYR A 13 -2.17 -1.96 -7.59
C TYR A 13 -0.71 -1.56 -7.83
N GLU A 14 -0.32 -1.33 -9.09
CA GLU A 14 1.04 -0.88 -9.45
C GLU A 14 1.38 0.44 -8.75
N ASP A 15 0.52 1.45 -8.86
CA ASP A 15 0.72 2.76 -8.25
C ASP A 15 0.85 2.65 -6.70
N ASN A 16 0.09 1.74 -6.08
CA ASN A 16 0.16 1.46 -4.64
C ASN A 16 1.48 0.80 -4.23
N MET A 17 1.96 -0.19 -5.01
CA MET A 17 3.23 -0.87 -4.73
C MET A 17 4.45 0.02 -4.96
N ILE A 18 4.39 0.93 -5.93
CA ILE A 18 5.40 1.98 -6.12
C ILE A 18 5.44 2.89 -4.89
N ALA A 19 4.28 3.37 -4.42
CA ALA A 19 4.22 4.23 -3.24
C ALA A 19 4.74 3.55 -1.95
N VAL A 20 4.48 2.25 -1.78
CA VAL A 20 5.08 1.46 -0.69
C VAL A 20 6.60 1.48 -0.78
N SER A 21 7.15 1.26 -1.98
CA SER A 21 8.60 1.22 -2.22
C SER A 21 9.24 2.59 -1.93
N GLU A 22 8.65 3.67 -2.43
CA GLU A 22 9.12 5.04 -2.18
C GLU A 22 9.08 5.40 -0.68
N LEU A 23 8.06 4.96 0.05
CA LEU A 23 8.00 5.16 1.49
C LEU A 23 9.13 4.40 2.20
N GLN A 24 9.39 3.15 1.81
CA GLN A 24 10.44 2.31 2.40
C GLN A 24 11.86 2.80 2.10
N GLU A 25 12.06 3.58 1.04
CA GLU A 25 13.36 4.17 0.69
C GLU A 25 13.72 5.40 1.53
N LYS A 26 12.79 5.92 2.35
CA LYS A 26 13.08 7.02 3.28
C LYS A 26 14.18 6.61 4.27
N GLU A 27 15.11 7.53 4.53
CA GLU A 27 16.20 7.30 5.50
C GLU A 27 15.68 6.99 6.92
N GLU A 28 14.56 7.58 7.32
CA GLU A 28 13.90 7.34 8.60
C GLU A 28 12.38 7.25 8.41
N LEU A 29 11.80 6.12 8.85
CA LEU A 29 10.36 5.87 8.81
C LEU A 29 9.72 6.32 10.12
N THR A 30 8.75 7.21 10.03
CA THR A 30 7.92 7.55 11.19
C THR A 30 6.91 6.45 11.49
N ALA A 31 6.32 6.48 12.69
CA ALA A 31 5.22 5.58 13.03
C ALA A 31 4.00 5.75 12.11
N GLU A 32 3.83 6.93 11.49
CA GLU A 32 2.77 7.18 10.51
C GLU A 32 3.10 6.54 9.16
N ASP A 33 4.36 6.64 8.70
CA ASP A 33 4.82 5.97 7.48
C ASP A 33 4.64 4.46 7.58
N LEU A 34 5.03 3.86 8.71
CA LEU A 34 4.86 2.43 8.96
C LEU A 34 3.40 1.99 8.90
N LYS A 35 2.48 2.77 9.50
CA LYS A 35 1.04 2.50 9.42
C LYS A 35 0.50 2.64 8.00
N GLN A 36 0.99 3.63 7.25
CA GLN A 36 0.58 3.82 5.86
C GLN A 36 1.07 2.68 4.96
N ILE A 37 2.32 2.26 5.11
CA ILE A 37 2.87 1.08 4.43
C ILE A 37 2.03 -0.15 4.76
N GLU A 38 1.68 -0.38 6.02
CA GLU A 38 0.86 -1.53 6.43
C GLU A 38 -0.53 -1.52 5.75
N LEU A 39 -1.18 -0.35 5.67
CA LEU A 39 -2.47 -0.21 4.99
C LEU A 39 -2.36 -0.45 3.48
N MET A 40 -1.29 0.05 2.85
CA MET A 40 -1.04 -0.13 1.41
C MET A 40 -0.73 -1.59 1.07
N LEU A 41 0.08 -2.27 1.88
CA LEU A 41 0.39 -3.69 1.72
C LEU A 41 -0.87 -4.55 1.85
N LYS A 42 -1.70 -4.31 2.88
CA LYS A 42 -2.98 -5.03 3.07
C LYS A 42 -3.93 -4.83 1.89
N ALA A 43 -3.96 -3.64 1.31
CA ALA A 43 -4.78 -3.37 0.12
C ALA A 43 -4.25 -4.11 -1.11
N GLY A 44 -2.93 -4.17 -1.28
CA GLY A 44 -2.25 -4.94 -2.32
C GLY A 44 -2.56 -6.44 -2.20
N GLU A 45 -2.33 -7.03 -1.02
CA GLU A 45 -2.62 -8.44 -0.72
C GLU A 45 -4.08 -8.81 -1.02
N LYS A 46 -5.03 -7.93 -0.65
CA LYS A 46 -6.45 -8.15 -0.94
C LYS A 46 -6.73 -8.16 -2.44
N TYR A 47 -6.13 -7.24 -3.19
CA TYR A 47 -6.28 -7.21 -4.65
C TYR A 47 -5.69 -8.46 -5.31
N GLU A 48 -4.48 -8.87 -4.91
CA GLU A 48 -3.84 -10.10 -5.39
C GLU A 48 -4.72 -11.32 -5.12
N ALA A 49 -5.20 -11.50 -3.89
CA ALA A 49 -6.04 -12.65 -3.53
C ALA A 49 -7.36 -12.73 -4.32
N GLU A 50 -7.86 -11.59 -4.82
CA GLU A 50 -9.08 -11.53 -5.63
C GLU A 50 -8.81 -11.69 -7.15
N HIS A 51 -7.57 -11.48 -7.63
CA HIS A 51 -7.27 -11.33 -9.07
C HIS A 51 -6.07 -12.15 -9.62
N LEU A 52 -5.20 -12.73 -8.79
CA LEU A 52 -4.02 -13.52 -9.18
C LEU A 52 -4.06 -14.94 -8.59
#